data_AF-A0A5B8VPZ3-F1
#
_entry.id   AF-A0A5B8VPZ3-F1
#
_cell.length_a   1.000
_cell.length_b   1.000
_cell.length_c   1.000
_cell.angle_alpha   90.00
_cell.angle_beta   90.00
_cell.angle_gamma   90.00
#
_symmetry.space_group_name_H-M   'P 1'
#
loop_
_entity.id
_entity.type
_entity.pdbx_description
1 polymer ?
#
loop_
_entity_poly.entity_id
_entity_poly.type
_entity_poly.pdbx_seq_one_letter_code
_entity_poly.pdbx_strand_id
1 'polypeptide(L)'
;MDFFQNINAMQVQGDWIICIRQSKPERMTVSVVFKNDNCGDTARKMVPPLVFSDKVAAEIDGSFFADLNSVIPDTAKLFSSMEHYLKQREEAQKHSQMETGKIEQQKKQQVDKLKNMKKP
;
A
#
# COMPACT_ATOMS: atom_id res chain seq x y z
N MET A 1 -19.73 21.77 2.75
CA MET A 1 -19.20 20.71 1.86
C MET A 1 -20.09 19.50 2.02
N ASP A 2 -20.50 18.91 0.91
CA ASP A 2 -21.27 17.67 0.90
C ASP A 2 -20.35 16.45 1.10
N PHE A 3 -20.94 15.29 1.41
CA PHE A 3 -20.21 14.06 1.72
C PHE A 3 -19.12 13.73 0.69
N PHE A 4 -19.46 13.63 -0.59
CA PHE A 4 -18.51 13.26 -1.64
C PHE A 4 -17.48 14.36 -1.96
N GLN A 5 -17.82 15.63 -1.70
CA GLN A 5 -16.86 16.72 -1.83
C GLN A 5 -15.77 16.62 -0.78
N ASN A 6 -16.12 16.26 0.47
CA ASN A 6 -15.13 16.01 1.51
C ASN A 6 -14.24 14.80 1.15
N ILE A 7 -14.80 13.73 0.59
CA ILE A 7 -14.01 12.58 0.10
C ILE A 7 -13.02 13.01 -0.99
N ASN A 8 -13.49 13.77 -1.98
CA ASN A 8 -12.64 14.25 -3.07
C ASN A 8 -11.56 15.23 -2.61
N ALA A 9 -11.86 16.07 -1.61
CA ALA A 9 -10.93 17.05 -1.05
C ALA A 9 -9.71 16.42 -0.35
N MET A 10 -9.83 15.17 0.13
CA MET A 10 -8.69 14.42 0.70
C MET A 10 -7.64 14.04 -0.35
N GLN A 11 -7.98 14.07 -1.65
CA GLN A 11 -7.07 13.77 -2.76
C GLN A 11 -6.34 12.41 -2.64
N VAL A 12 -6.99 11.42 -2.03
CA VAL A 12 -6.49 10.05 -1.91
C VAL A 12 -7.19 9.13 -2.92
N GLN A 13 -6.40 8.27 -3.58
CA GLN A 13 -6.91 7.26 -4.50
C GLN A 13 -6.99 5.91 -3.81
N GLY A 14 -8.16 5.28 -3.85
CA GLY A 14 -8.42 3.97 -3.26
C GLY A 14 -9.91 3.73 -3.06
N ASP A 15 -10.24 2.52 -2.64
CA ASP A 15 -11.60 2.13 -2.34
C ASP A 15 -11.94 2.42 -0.88
N TRP A 16 -13.16 2.90 -0.67
CA TRP A 16 -13.69 3.21 0.65
C TRP A 16 -14.84 2.26 0.96
N ILE A 17 -14.71 1.49 2.03
CA ILE A 17 -15.79 0.62 2.53
C ILE A 17 -16.30 1.22 3.82
N ILE A 18 -17.55 1.67 3.79
CA ILE A 18 -18.24 2.23 4.95
C ILE A 18 -19.35 1.27 5.35
N CYS A 19 -19.29 0.80 6.58
CA CYS A 19 -20.33 -0.04 7.16
C CYS A 19 -21.04 0.75 8.25
N ILE A 20 -22.37 0.80 8.19
CA ILE A 20 -23.21 1.47 9.18
C ILE A 20 -24.13 0.41 9.78
N ARG A 21 -24.03 0.22 11.09
CA ARG A 21 -24.87 -0.70 11.86
C ARG A 21 -25.67 0.08 12.88
N GLN A 22 -27.00 0.02 12.81
CA GLN A 22 -27.87 0.48 13.90
C GLN A 22 -27.70 -0.48 15.09
N SER A 23 -27.04 -0.04 16.16
CA SER A 23 -26.74 -0.89 17.32
C SER A 23 -27.91 -0.96 18.29
N LYS A 24 -28.61 0.15 18.49
CA LYS A 24 -29.76 0.34 19.39
C LYS A 24 -30.63 1.49 18.84
N PRO A 25 -31.83 1.76 19.40
CA PRO A 25 -32.58 2.96 19.04
C PRO A 25 -31.67 4.21 19.10
N GLU A 26 -31.65 4.98 18.01
CA GLU A 26 -30.88 6.22 17.83
C GLU A 26 -29.36 6.10 17.93
N ARG A 27 -28.81 4.87 18.05
CA ARG A 27 -27.37 4.64 18.13
C ARG A 27 -26.89 3.76 16.99
N MET A 28 -25.72 4.09 16.49
CA MET A 28 -25.08 3.34 15.42
C MET A 28 -23.59 3.15 15.66
N THR A 29 -23.08 2.09 15.04
CA THR A 29 -21.65 1.88 14.84
C THR A 29 -21.34 2.15 13.38
N VAL A 30 -20.38 3.04 13.10
CA VAL A 30 -19.87 3.27 11.75
C VAL A 30 -18.43 2.82 11.68
N SER A 31 -18.07 1.99 10.69
CA SER A 31 -16.67 1.66 10.42
C SER A 31 -16.30 2.06 8.99
N VAL A 32 -15.09 2.61 8.84
CA VAL A 32 -14.52 3.02 7.57
C VAL A 32 -13.21 2.28 7.35
N VAL A 33 -13.14 1.52 6.27
CA VAL A 33 -11.92 0.87 5.79
C VAL A 33 -11.48 1.56 4.50
N PHE A 34 -10.24 2.02 4.46
CA PHE A 34 -9.60 2.47 3.23
C PHE A 34 -8.75 1.34 2.65
N LYS A 35 -8.94 1.06 1.36
CA LYS A 35 -8.20 0.04 0.62
C LYS A 35 -7.47 0.68 -0.54
N ASN A 36 -6.26 0.23 -0.78
CA ASN A 36 -5.51 0.55 -1.99
C ASN A 36 -5.01 -0.76 -2.60
N ASP A 37 -5.71 -1.23 -3.63
CA ASP A 37 -5.38 -2.49 -4.30
C ASP A 37 -4.12 -2.40 -5.18
N ASN A 38 -3.60 -1.18 -5.40
CA ASN A 38 -2.30 -0.99 -6.02
C ASN A 38 -1.13 -1.33 -5.09
N CYS A 39 -1.39 -1.52 -3.78
CA CYS A 39 -0.38 -2.00 -2.85
C CYS A 39 -0.34 -3.53 -2.85
N GLY A 40 0.72 -4.10 -3.42
CA GLY A 40 0.97 -5.54 -3.44
C GLY A 40 1.29 -6.13 -2.06
N ASP A 41 1.69 -5.31 -1.09
CA ASP A 41 2.02 -5.77 0.25
C ASP A 41 0.79 -6.26 1.00
N THR A 42 0.82 -7.51 1.46
CA THR A 42 -0.27 -8.12 2.23
C THR A 42 -0.42 -7.54 3.63
N ALA A 43 0.63 -6.92 4.19
CA ALA A 43 0.60 -6.27 5.49
C ALA A 43 -0.40 -5.09 5.52
N ARG A 44 -0.79 -4.54 4.36
CA ARG A 44 -1.87 -3.55 4.26
C ARG A 44 -3.17 -4.00 4.96
N LYS A 45 -3.43 -5.31 5.01
CA LYS A 45 -4.61 -5.90 5.67
C LYS A 45 -4.59 -5.79 7.20
N MET A 46 -3.44 -5.46 7.80
CA MET A 46 -3.32 -5.25 9.24
C MET A 46 -3.75 -3.85 9.68
N VAL A 47 -3.91 -2.91 8.74
CA VAL A 47 -4.40 -1.57 9.08
C VAL A 47 -5.86 -1.67 9.54
N PRO A 48 -6.18 -1.23 10.77
CA PRO A 48 -7.53 -1.34 11.30
C PRO A 48 -8.47 -0.32 10.66
N PRO A 49 -9.79 -0.58 10.65
CA PRO A 49 -10.78 0.43 10.31
C PRO A 49 -10.79 1.57 11.32
N LEU A 50 -11.17 2.77 10.86
CA LEU A 50 -11.66 3.82 11.77
C LEU A 50 -13.08 3.46 12.22
N VAL A 51 -13.34 3.46 13.52
CA VAL A 51 -14.63 3.02 14.08
C VAL A 51 -15.23 4.07 15.02
N PHE A 52 -16.48 4.44 14.76
CA PHE A 52 -17.33 5.24 15.63
C PHE A 52 -18.33 4.31 16.31
N SER A 53 -18.05 3.89 17.55
CA SER A 53 -18.82 2.84 18.25
C SER A 53 -19.96 3.41 19.11
N ASP A 54 -21.17 2.88 18.91
CA ASP A 54 -22.39 3.16 19.71
C ASP A 54 -22.69 4.66 19.93
N LYS A 55 -22.47 5.47 18.88
CA LYS A 55 -22.66 6.93 18.87
C LYS A 55 -24.01 7.31 18.26
N VAL A 56 -24.50 8.50 18.59
CA VAL A 56 -25.66 9.10 17.89
C VAL A 56 -25.22 9.78 16.59
N ALA A 57 -26.14 9.97 15.65
CA ALA A 57 -25.83 10.54 14.33
C ALA A 57 -25.10 11.89 14.42
N ALA A 58 -25.59 12.82 15.25
CA ALA A 58 -25.00 14.16 15.38
C ALA A 58 -23.53 14.15 15.88
N GLU A 59 -23.15 13.19 16.74
CA GLU A 59 -21.77 13.05 17.20
C GLU A 59 -20.85 12.54 16.09
N ILE A 60 -21.37 11.63 15.26
CA ILE A 60 -20.67 11.12 14.09
C ILE A 60 -20.51 12.27 13.11
N ASP A 61 -21.58 12.96 12.73
CA ASP A 61 -21.54 14.08 11.78
C ASP A 61 -20.52 15.16 12.19
N GLY A 62 -20.44 15.48 13.48
CA GLY A 62 -19.52 16.49 14.00
C GLY A 62 -18.04 16.10 13.97
N SER A 63 -17.72 14.80 13.91
CA SER A 63 -16.33 14.30 13.96
C SER A 63 -15.89 13.52 12.72
N PHE A 64 -16.83 13.03 11.91
CA PHE A 64 -16.58 12.02 10.88
C PHE A 64 -15.46 12.44 9.91
N PHE A 65 -15.61 13.59 9.25
CA PHE A 65 -14.61 14.05 8.30
C PHE A 65 -13.36 14.62 8.95
N ALA A 66 -13.45 15.17 10.16
CA ALA A 66 -12.27 15.63 10.89
C ALA A 66 -11.35 14.44 11.21
N ASP A 67 -11.93 13.36 11.74
CA ASP A 67 -11.20 12.14 12.08
C ASP A 67 -10.68 11.46 10.80
N LEU A 68 -11.47 11.35 9.73
CA LEU A 68 -10.98 10.79 8.46
C LEU A 68 -9.80 11.57 7.87
N ASN A 69 -9.86 12.91 7.88
CA ASN A 69 -8.75 13.75 7.42
C ASN A 69 -7.48 13.54 8.24
N SER A 70 -7.60 13.12 9.51
CA SER A 70 -6.43 12.87 10.37
C SER A 70 -5.71 11.55 10.09
N VAL A 71 -6.42 10.50 9.62
CA VAL A 71 -5.83 9.15 9.49
C VAL A 71 -5.72 8.63 8.06
N ILE A 72 -6.63 9.00 7.16
CA ILE A 72 -6.66 8.40 5.82
C ILE A 72 -5.47 8.83 4.95
N PRO A 73 -5.06 10.12 4.92
CA PRO A 73 -3.89 10.52 4.13
C PRO A 73 -2.61 9.77 4.51
N ASP A 74 -2.38 9.57 5.81
CA ASP A 74 -1.23 8.82 6.31
C ASP A 74 -1.31 7.34 5.94
N THR A 75 -2.50 6.75 6.02
CA THR A 75 -2.75 5.37 5.57
C THR A 75 -2.47 5.21 4.07
N ALA A 76 -2.94 6.15 3.25
CA ALA A 76 -2.69 6.14 1.81
C ALA A 76 -1.19 6.27 1.48
N LYS A 77 -0.48 7.15 2.20
CA LYS A 77 0.97 7.31 2.07
C LYS A 77 1.73 6.05 2.47
N LEU A 78 1.30 5.38 3.53
CA LEU A 78 1.86 4.11 3.97
C LEU A 78 1.75 3.05 2.87
N PHE A 79 0.55 2.88 2.28
CA PHE A 79 0.33 1.92 1.20
C PHE A 79 1.16 2.22 -0.04
N SER A 80 1.26 3.49 -0.43
CA SER A 80 2.12 3.89 -1.55
C SER A 80 3.60 3.60 -1.26
N SER A 81 4.04 3.78 -0.02
CA SER A 81 5.42 3.54 0.40
C SER A 81 5.78 2.06 0.41
N MET A 82 4.86 1.22 0.91
CA MET A 82 4.98 -0.26 0.86
C MET A 82 5.13 -0.74 -0.58
N GLU A 83 4.25 -0.28 -1.47
CA GLU A 83 4.29 -0.64 -2.89
C GLU A 83 5.60 -0.21 -3.58
N HIS A 84 6.00 1.04 -3.35
CA HIS A 84 7.24 1.56 -3.91
C HIS A 84 8.46 0.76 -3.45
N TYR A 85 8.53 0.44 -2.16
CA TYR A 85 9.61 -0.38 -1.61
C TYR A 85 9.66 -1.78 -2.22
N LEU A 86 8.49 -2.44 -2.37
CA LEU A 86 8.43 -3.77 -2.99
C LEU A 86 8.96 -3.74 -4.43
N LYS A 87 8.51 -2.79 -5.24
CA LYS A 87 8.99 -2.61 -6.62
C LYS A 87 10.50 -2.36 -6.69
N GLN A 88 11.01 -1.42 -5.90
CA GLN A 88 12.44 -1.10 -5.90
C GLN A 88 13.29 -2.29 -5.43
N ARG A 89 12.80 -3.08 -4.47
CA ARG A 89 13.48 -4.30 -4.02
C ARG A 89 13.54 -5.35 -5.13
N GLU A 90 12.44 -5.55 -5.88
CA GLU A 90 12.42 -6.48 -7.02
C GLU A 90 13.37 -6.04 -8.15
N GLU A 91 13.41 -4.75 -8.45
CA GLU A 91 14.34 -4.18 -9.43
C GLU A 91 15.79 -4.38 -9.02
N ALA A 92 16.15 -4.09 -7.76
CA ALA A 92 17.49 -4.31 -7.23
C ALA A 92 17.91 -5.79 -7.31
N GLN A 93 16.99 -6.72 -6.99
CA GLN A 93 17.24 -8.16 -7.12
C GLN A 93 17.50 -8.58 -8.58
N LYS A 94 16.70 -8.07 -9.53
CA LYS A 94 16.90 -8.33 -10.96
C LYS A 94 18.27 -7.82 -11.43
N HIS A 95 18.66 -6.61 -11.03
CA HIS A 95 19.96 -6.05 -11.37
C HIS A 95 21.12 -6.88 -10.81
N SER A 96 21.04 -7.30 -9.55
CA SER A 96 22.05 -8.15 -8.92
C SER A 96 22.22 -9.51 -9.63
N GLN A 97 21.12 -10.17 -10.03
CA GLN A 97 21.16 -11.41 -10.81
C GLN A 97 21.76 -11.22 -12.21
N MET A 98 21.44 -10.12 -12.89
CA MET A 98 22.02 -9.81 -14.19
C MET A 98 23.52 -9.52 -14.10
N GLU A 99 23.98 -8.80 -13.08
CA GLU A 99 25.40 -8.50 -12.87
C GLU A 99 26.21 -9.76 -12.58
N THR A 100 25.72 -10.62 -11.67
CA THR A 100 26.36 -11.91 -11.37
C THR A 100 26.43 -12.80 -12.61
N GLY A 101 25.36 -12.91 -13.39
CA GLY A 101 25.34 -13.67 -14.65
C GLY A 101 26.34 -13.14 -15.70
N LYS A 102 26.47 -11.82 -15.85
CA LYS A 102 27.47 -11.20 -16.74
C LYS A 102 28.90 -11.55 -16.31
N ILE A 103 29.19 -11.48 -15.01
CA ILE A 103 30.51 -11.82 -14.46
C ILE A 103 30.85 -13.29 -14.72
N GLU A 104 29.91 -14.20 -14.53
CA GLU A 104 30.12 -15.63 -14.80
C GLU A 104 30.36 -15.92 -16.28
N GLN A 105 29.61 -15.29 -17.18
CA GLN A 105 29.82 -15.42 -18.63
C GLN A 105 31.21 -14.92 -19.05
N GLN A 106 31.63 -13.77 -18.55
CA GLN A 106 32.98 -13.23 -18.82
C GLN A 106 34.08 -14.15 -18.30
N LYS A 107 33.91 -14.74 -17.10
CA LYS A 107 34.86 -15.72 -16.55
C LYS A 107 34.93 -16.99 -17.41
N LYS A 108 33.80 -17.54 -17.85
CA LYS A 108 33.77 -18.71 -18.74
C LYS A 108 34.48 -18.44 -20.06
N GLN A 109 34.19 -17.30 -20.70
CA GLN A 109 34.86 -16.90 -21.95
C GLN A 109 36.37 -16.73 -21.82
N GLN A 110 36.85 -16.17 -20.70
CA GLN A 110 38.29 -16.06 -20.43
C GLN A 110 38.95 -17.44 -20.26
N VAL A 111 38.31 -18.34 -19.51
CA VAL A 111 38.81 -19.71 -19.30
C VAL A 111 38.87 -20.48 -20.62
N ASP A 112 37.85 -20.37 -21.47
CA ASP A 112 37.81 -21.06 -22.76
C ASP A 112 38.86 -20.52 -23.73
N LYS A 113 39.07 -19.19 -23.79
CA LYS A 113 40.17 -18.59 -24.55
C LYS A 113 41.54 -19.09 -24.08
N LEU A 114 41.77 -19.13 -22.76
CA LEU A 114 43.03 -19.63 -22.17
C LEU A 114 43.27 -21.11 -22.46
N LYS A 115 42.22 -21.94 -22.46
CA LYS A 115 42.32 -23.37 -22.83
C LYS A 115 42.65 -23.57 -24.30
N ASN A 116 42.05 -22.76 -25.19
CA ASN A 116 42.30 -22.84 -26.63
C ASN A 116 43.71 -22.37 -27.01
N MET A 117 44.31 -21.42 -26.27
CA MET A 117 45.70 -20.98 -26.51
C MET A 117 46.77 -21.96 -25.98
N LYS A 118 46.40 -22.94 -25.15
CA LYS A 118 47.31 -23.93 -24.56
C LYS A 118 47.28 -25.31 -25.23
N LYS A 119 46.47 -25.49 -26.29
CA LYS A 119 46.52 -26.71 -27.11
C LYS A 119 47.65 -26.57 -28.16
N PRO A 120 48.60 -27.52 -28.23
CA PRO A 120 49.71 -27.51 -29.18
C PRO A 120 49.25 -27.69 -30.63
#